data_AF-A0A2E7JPZ0-F1
#
_entry.id   AF-A0A2E7JPZ0-F1
#
_cell.length_a   1.000
_cell.length_b   1.000
_cell.length_c   1.000
_cell.angle_alpha   90.00
_cell.angle_beta   90.00
_cell.angle_gamma   90.00
#
_symmetry.space_group_name_H-M   'P 1'
#
loop_
_entity.id
_entity.type
_entity.pdbx_description
1 polymer ?
#
loop_
_entity_poly.entity_id
_entity_poly.type
_entity_poly.pdbx_seq_one_letter_code
_entity_poly.pdbx_strand_id
1 'polypeptide(L)'
;MSGKAPLYAGRWDKGWRKEVQGAWADGAIAHIYDGNNELVEIEYYEFTGEYCGKEPLVNTRTETADGRLLMRQIAHRISDTEQDLHVIDAAGELRLIIHHSDMDRGEPYTIREEWITPDPQTPRRGST
;
A
#
# COMPACT_ATOMS: atom_id res chain seq x y z
N MET A 1 -22.32 18.01 -12.76
CA MET A 1 -20.91 18.10 -12.32
C MET A 1 -20.61 16.86 -11.51
N SER A 2 -19.99 15.85 -12.14
CA SER A 2 -19.65 14.58 -11.48
C SER A 2 -18.27 14.72 -10.86
N GLY A 3 -18.23 15.12 -9.59
CA GLY A 3 -17.01 15.06 -8.80
C GLY A 3 -16.77 13.59 -8.46
N LYS A 4 -15.74 12.99 -9.08
CA LYS A 4 -15.25 11.66 -8.68
C LYS A 4 -14.92 11.74 -7.19
N ALA A 5 -15.67 11.01 -6.36
CA ALA A 5 -15.30 10.83 -4.96
C ALA A 5 -13.88 10.24 -4.91
N PRO A 6 -13.04 10.62 -3.94
CA PRO A 6 -11.73 10.00 -3.78
C PRO A 6 -11.94 8.49 -3.60
N LEU A 7 -11.06 7.68 -4.23
CA LEU A 7 -11.03 6.21 -4.18
C LEU A 7 -10.99 5.60 -2.75
N TYR A 8 -10.97 6.45 -1.71
CA TYR A 8 -10.82 6.10 -0.31
C TYR A 8 -12.02 6.47 0.57
N ALA A 9 -13.05 7.16 0.04
CA ALA A 9 -14.25 7.45 0.82
C ALA A 9 -15.08 6.17 1.02
N GLY A 10 -15.12 5.63 2.25
CA GLY A 10 -15.92 4.45 2.62
C GLY A 10 -15.14 3.12 2.68
N ARG A 11 -13.83 3.12 2.38
CA ARG A 11 -12.94 2.01 2.77
C ARG A 11 -13.01 1.91 4.30
N TRP A 12 -13.32 0.73 4.83
CA TRP A 12 -13.63 0.45 6.26
C TRP A 12 -15.08 0.68 6.71
N ASP A 13 -16.01 1.01 5.81
CA ASP A 13 -17.44 0.93 6.13
C ASP A 13 -17.85 -0.52 6.40
N LYS A 14 -18.92 -0.70 7.19
CA LYS A 14 -19.46 -2.01 7.53
C LYS A 14 -19.73 -2.84 6.26
N GLY A 15 -19.05 -3.97 6.12
CA GLY A 15 -19.24 -4.93 5.02
C GLY A 15 -18.00 -5.15 4.16
N TRP A 16 -17.06 -4.20 4.13
CA TRP A 16 -15.77 -4.42 3.48
C TRP A 16 -14.96 -5.48 4.22
N ARG A 17 -14.24 -6.32 3.48
CA ARG A 17 -13.33 -7.31 4.07
C ARG A 17 -12.14 -7.59 3.19
N LYS A 18 -11.08 -8.09 3.82
CA LYS A 18 -9.83 -8.50 3.19
C LYS A 18 -9.58 -9.96 3.55
N GLU A 19 -9.37 -10.79 2.54
CA GLU A 19 -9.15 -12.24 2.68
C GLU A 19 -7.80 -12.62 2.07
N VAL A 20 -6.84 -13.00 2.92
CA VAL A 20 -5.57 -13.57 2.47
C VAL A 20 -5.83 -14.98 1.94
N GLN A 21 -5.40 -15.20 0.71
CA GLN A 21 -5.44 -16.48 0.04
C GLN A 21 -4.19 -17.27 0.41
N GLY A 22 -4.37 -18.38 1.12
CA GLY A 22 -3.28 -19.27 1.50
C GLY A 22 -2.43 -18.76 2.68
N ALA A 23 -1.15 -19.12 2.67
CA ALA A 23 -0.22 -18.79 3.75
C ALA A 23 0.27 -17.33 3.65
N TRP A 24 0.52 -16.71 4.81
CA TRP A 24 1.16 -15.40 4.88
C TRP A 24 2.67 -15.55 4.67
N ALA A 25 3.07 -15.54 3.41
CA ALA A 25 4.46 -15.72 2.96
C ALA A 25 4.69 -14.97 1.64
N ASP A 26 5.90 -15.06 1.11
CA ASP A 26 6.20 -14.49 -0.21
C ASP A 26 5.24 -14.99 -1.30
N GLY A 27 4.76 -14.08 -2.13
CA GLY A 27 3.72 -14.36 -3.12
C GLY A 27 2.31 -14.48 -2.56
N ALA A 28 2.08 -14.13 -1.28
CA ALA A 28 0.73 -14.06 -0.73
C ALA A 28 -0.14 -13.08 -1.53
N ILE A 29 -1.43 -13.39 -1.59
CA ILE A 29 -2.44 -12.59 -2.30
C ILE A 29 -3.58 -12.34 -1.34
N ALA A 30 -4.08 -11.11 -1.26
CA ALA A 30 -5.31 -10.79 -0.56
C ALA A 30 -6.37 -10.29 -1.55
N HIS A 31 -7.57 -10.83 -1.40
CA HIS A 31 -8.77 -10.33 -2.07
C HIS A 31 -9.48 -9.33 -1.17
N ILE A 32 -9.87 -8.19 -1.75
CA ILE A 32 -10.60 -7.15 -1.04
C ILE A 32 -11.99 -7.06 -1.65
N TYR A 33 -12.99 -7.29 -0.81
CA TYR A 33 -14.40 -7.26 -1.18
C TYR A 33 -15.07 -6.02 -0.59
N ASP A 34 -15.99 -5.43 -1.36
CA ASP A 34 -16.79 -4.30 -0.92
C ASP A 34 -17.99 -4.74 -0.04
N GLY A 35 -18.81 -3.78 0.39
CA GLY A 35 -20.00 -4.03 1.20
C GLY A 35 -21.09 -4.88 0.54
N ASN A 36 -21.06 -5.04 -0.79
CA ASN A 36 -21.97 -5.89 -1.55
C ASN A 36 -21.41 -7.28 -1.82
N ASN A 37 -20.26 -7.63 -1.23
CA ASN A 37 -19.56 -8.89 -1.43
C ASN A 37 -18.94 -9.04 -2.83
N GLU A 38 -18.72 -7.93 -3.55
CA GLU A 38 -18.07 -7.93 -4.86
C GLU A 38 -16.55 -7.80 -4.68
N LEU A 39 -15.77 -8.59 -5.43
CA LEU A 39 -14.31 -8.45 -5.47
C LEU A 39 -13.99 -7.14 -6.19
N VAL A 40 -13.31 -6.22 -5.50
CA VAL A 40 -12.99 -4.89 -6.05
C VAL A 40 -11.50 -4.65 -6.21
N GLU A 41 -10.67 -5.26 -5.35
CA GLU A 41 -9.21 -5.12 -5.41
C GLU A 41 -8.51 -6.44 -5.09
N ILE A 42 -7.29 -6.57 -5.61
CA ILE A 42 -6.36 -7.66 -5.33
C ILE A 42 -5.04 -7.03 -4.88
N GLU A 43 -4.56 -7.45 -3.71
CA GLU A 43 -3.29 -7.01 -3.15
C GLU A 43 -2.29 -8.16 -3.17
N TYR A 44 -1.17 -7.96 -3.84
CA TYR A 44 -0.06 -8.92 -3.96
C TYR A 44 1.04 -8.51 -2.99
N TYR A 45 1.61 -9.48 -2.28
CA TYR A 45 2.69 -9.27 -1.31
C TYR A 45 3.97 -9.92 -1.80
N GLU A 46 5.06 -9.17 -1.70
CA GLU A 46 6.41 -9.62 -2.00
C GLU A 46 7.26 -9.40 -0.75
N PHE A 47 7.62 -10.50 -0.08
CA PHE A 47 8.43 -10.45 1.13
C PHE A 47 9.88 -10.38 0.72
N THR A 48 10.60 -9.35 1.16
CA THR A 48 11.96 -9.10 0.67
C THR A 48 13.00 -10.05 1.28
N GLY A 49 12.64 -10.78 2.34
CA GLY A 49 13.56 -11.56 3.17
C GLY A 49 14.34 -10.71 4.20
N GLU A 50 14.18 -9.39 4.16
CA GLU A 50 14.72 -8.46 5.15
C GLU A 50 13.69 -8.13 6.23
N TYR A 51 14.18 -7.57 7.34
CA TYR A 51 13.38 -7.29 8.54
C TYR A 51 13.69 -5.90 9.09
N CYS A 52 12.67 -5.29 9.67
CA CYS A 52 12.77 -4.12 10.54
C CYS A 52 12.30 -4.53 11.94
N GLY A 53 13.21 -4.60 12.90
CA GLY A 53 13.00 -5.29 14.17
C GLY A 53 12.69 -6.76 13.93
N LYS A 54 11.52 -7.20 14.38
CA LYS A 54 11.01 -8.56 14.16
C LYS A 54 10.06 -8.67 12.96
N GLU A 55 9.69 -7.53 12.38
CA GLU A 55 8.68 -7.48 11.33
C GLU A 55 9.34 -7.59 9.95
N PRO A 56 8.81 -8.43 9.04
CA PRO A 56 9.34 -8.54 7.69
C PRO A 56 9.08 -7.25 6.92
N LEU A 57 10.03 -6.87 6.06
CA LEU A 57 9.79 -5.85 5.05
C LEU A 57 9.01 -6.50 3.91
N VAL A 58 7.88 -5.89 3.56
CA VAL A 58 6.96 -6.42 2.57
C VAL A 58 6.59 -5.32 1.59
N ASN A 59 6.89 -5.56 0.31
CA ASN A 59 6.39 -4.75 -0.78
C ASN A 59 4.97 -5.20 -1.12
N THR A 60 4.11 -4.26 -1.49
CA THR A 60 2.77 -4.58 -1.96
C THR A 60 2.47 -3.93 -3.29
N ARG A 61 1.64 -4.62 -4.06
CA ARG A 61 1.02 -4.08 -5.28
C ARG A 61 -0.48 -4.29 -5.16
N THR A 62 -1.25 -3.23 -5.31
CA THR A 62 -2.72 -3.30 -5.32
C THR A 62 -3.24 -2.99 -6.72
N GLU A 63 -4.09 -3.87 -7.22
CA GLU A 63 -4.77 -3.76 -8.50
C GLU A 63 -6.28 -3.79 -8.26
N THR A 64 -7.06 -3.18 -9.15
CA THR A 64 -8.50 -3.46 -9.23
C THR A 64 -8.73 -4.91 -9.63
N ALA A 65 -9.94 -5.43 -9.39
CA ALA A 65 -10.30 -6.80 -9.76
C ALA A 65 -10.16 -7.12 -11.26
N ASP A 66 -10.20 -6.10 -12.14
CA ASP A 66 -9.97 -6.22 -13.59
C ASP A 66 -8.48 -6.05 -14.00
N GLY A 67 -7.56 -5.95 -13.04
CA GLY A 67 -6.11 -5.95 -13.26
C GLY A 67 -5.48 -4.58 -13.52
N ARG A 68 -6.20 -3.48 -13.29
CA ARG A 68 -5.61 -2.13 -13.39
C ARG A 68 -4.88 -1.79 -12.10
N LEU A 69 -3.60 -1.42 -12.24
CA LEU A 69 -2.79 -0.95 -11.11
C LEU A 69 -3.43 0.26 -10.43
N LEU A 70 -3.56 0.20 -9.11
CA LEU A 70 -3.97 1.32 -8.26
C LEU A 70 -2.76 1.98 -7.61
N MET A 71 -1.90 1.16 -6.99
CA MET A 71 -0.73 1.63 -6.26
C MET A 71 0.27 0.50 -6.01
N ARG A 72 1.50 0.90 -5.68
CA ARG A 72 2.52 0.05 -5.05
C ARG A 72 2.91 0.66 -3.70
N GLN A 73 3.25 -0.19 -2.74
CA GLN A 73 3.96 0.22 -1.53
C GLN A 73 5.31 -0.48 -1.53
N ILE A 74 6.38 0.29 -1.41
CA ILE A 74 7.74 -0.25 -1.34
C ILE A 74 8.27 0.01 0.07
N ALA A 75 8.68 -1.06 0.76
CA ALA A 75 9.22 -0.98 2.10
C ALA A 75 10.71 -0.65 2.05
N HIS A 76 11.13 0.31 2.88
CA HIS A 76 12.50 0.78 3.00
C HIS A 76 12.90 0.76 4.47
N ARG A 77 13.92 -0.03 4.81
CA ARG A 77 14.49 0.01 6.16
C ARG A 77 15.32 1.29 6.34
N ILE A 78 15.01 2.06 7.37
CA ILE A 78 15.74 3.27 7.74
C ILE A 78 16.76 2.97 8.84
N SER A 79 16.36 2.17 9.82
CA SER A 79 17.23 1.71 10.91
C SER A 79 16.82 0.33 11.40
N ASP A 80 17.36 -0.13 12.52
CA ASP A 80 16.99 -1.42 13.07
C ASP A 80 15.53 -1.50 13.50
N THR A 81 14.91 -0.37 13.81
CA THR A 81 13.55 -0.28 14.37
C THR A 81 12.68 0.73 13.63
N GLU A 82 13.15 1.27 12.51
CA GLU A 82 12.43 2.24 11.68
C GLU A 82 12.39 1.80 10.21
N GLN A 83 11.23 1.96 9.60
CA GLN A 83 11.02 1.73 8.17
C GLN A 83 10.10 2.79 7.57
N ASP A 84 10.27 3.05 6.29
CA ASP A 84 9.37 3.86 5.48
C ASP A 84 8.62 2.96 4.50
N LEU A 85 7.33 3.23 4.29
CA LEU A 85 6.56 2.67 3.17
C LEU A 85 6.34 3.78 2.14
N HIS A 86 6.97 3.63 0.98
CA HIS A 86 6.79 4.53 -0.16
C HIS A 86 5.57 4.12 -0.96
N VAL A 87 4.52 4.93 -0.93
CA VAL A 87 3.29 4.75 -1.69
C VAL A 87 3.43 5.42 -3.04
N ILE A 88 3.50 4.59 -4.08
CA ILE A 88 3.67 4.99 -5.47
C ILE A 88 2.33 4.77 -6.19
N ASP A 89 1.84 5.78 -6.90
CA ASP A 89 0.57 5.66 -7.61
C ASP A 89 0.68 4.84 -8.90
N ALA A 90 -0.45 4.64 -9.58
CA ALA A 90 -0.53 3.93 -10.85
C ALA A 90 0.32 4.56 -11.98
N ALA A 91 0.68 5.84 -11.89
CA ALA A 91 1.53 6.52 -12.84
C ALA A 91 3.03 6.36 -12.52
N GLY A 92 3.38 5.74 -11.40
CA GLY A 92 4.76 5.60 -10.94
C GLY A 92 5.27 6.80 -10.15
N GLU A 93 4.40 7.71 -9.72
CA GLU A 93 4.78 8.88 -8.92
C GLU A 93 4.64 8.57 -7.42
N LEU A 94 5.66 8.93 -6.64
CA LEU A 94 5.60 8.90 -5.18
C LEU A 94 4.55 9.90 -4.69
N ARG A 95 3.61 9.44 -3.86
CA ARG A 95 2.51 10.26 -3.33
C ARG A 95 2.53 10.41 -1.83
N LEU A 96 3.01 9.41 -1.12
CA LEU A 96 2.99 9.36 0.32
C LEU A 96 4.18 8.53 0.81
N ILE A 97 4.84 8.99 1.86
CA ILE A 97 5.73 8.18 2.66
C ILE A 97 5.05 7.95 4.01
N ILE A 98 4.89 6.69 4.40
CA ILE A 98 4.41 6.32 5.74
C ILE A 98 5.64 5.92 6.55
N HIS A 99 5.97 6.74 7.54
CA HIS A 99 7.09 6.50 8.45
C HIS A 99 6.62 5.67 9.63
N HIS A 100 7.29 4.54 9.86
CA HIS A 100 7.10 3.68 11.01
C HIS A 100 8.35 3.69 11.89
N SER A 101 8.17 3.88 13.20
CA SER A 101 9.23 3.69 14.20
C SER A 101 8.75 2.78 15.33
N ASP A 102 9.70 2.37 16.18
CA ASP A 102 9.47 1.48 17.34
C ASP A 102 9.00 0.06 16.94
N MET A 103 9.45 -0.42 15.77
CA MET A 103 9.07 -1.71 15.18
C MET A 103 9.49 -2.94 15.99
N ASP A 104 10.35 -2.78 17.01
CA ASP A 104 10.82 -3.83 17.90
C ASP A 104 9.93 -4.06 19.13
N ARG A 105 9.06 -3.11 19.48
CA ARG A 105 8.30 -3.13 20.74
C ARG A 105 6.96 -3.87 20.68
N GLY A 106 6.55 -4.34 19.49
CA GLY A 106 5.19 -4.79 19.26
C GLY A 106 4.20 -3.61 19.29
N GLU A 107 2.97 -3.83 18.80
CA GLU A 107 1.98 -2.75 18.72
C GLU A 107 1.72 -2.09 20.10
N PRO A 108 1.58 -0.75 20.19
CA PRO A 108 1.50 0.20 19.09
C PRO A 108 2.86 0.71 18.59
N TYR A 109 3.01 0.69 17.27
CA TYR A 109 4.08 1.34 16.50
C TYR A 109 3.73 2.82 16.29
N THR A 110 4.74 3.68 16.18
CA THR A 110 4.53 5.10 15.87
C THR A 110 4.40 5.25 14.35
N ILE A 111 3.32 5.89 13.88
CA ILE A 111 3.06 6.14 12.45
C ILE A 111 3.03 7.65 12.19
N ARG A 112 3.73 8.11 11.15
CA ARG A 112 3.59 9.47 10.61
C ARG A 112 3.48 9.42 9.10
N GLU A 113 2.61 10.24 8.53
CA GLU A 113 2.46 10.40 7.08
C GLU A 113 3.19 11.65 6.56
N GLU A 114 3.83 11.52 5.41
CA GLU A 114 4.41 12.62 4.63
C GLU A 114 3.82 12.61 3.20
N TRP A 115 2.92 13.55 2.94
CA TRP A 115 2.23 13.67 1.66
C TRP A 115 3.08 14.45 0.64
N ILE A 116 3.40 13.79 -0.47
CA ILE A 116 4.20 14.38 -1.54
C ILE A 116 3.29 15.07 -2.53
N THR A 117 3.43 16.39 -2.62
CA THR A 117 2.74 17.18 -3.64
C THR A 117 3.53 17.10 -4.94
N PRO A 118 2.95 16.61 -6.05
CA PRO A 118 3.64 16.63 -7.33
C PRO A 118 3.97 18.05 -7.74
N ASP A 119 5.23 18.29 -8.10
CA ASP A 119 5.62 19.55 -8.73
C ASP A 119 4.98 19.61 -10.13
N PRO A 120 4.11 20.59 -10.42
CA PRO A 120 3.47 20.73 -11.73
C PRO A 120 4.46 20.96 -12.88
N GLN A 121 5.74 21.21 -12.61
CA GLN A 121 6.77 21.42 -13.63
C GLN A 121 7.61 20.18 -13.96
N THR A 122 7.45 19.07 -13.24
CA THR A 122 8.20 17.85 -13.54
C THR A 122 7.60 17.12 -14.76
N PRO A 123 8.37 16.90 -15.86
CA PRO A 123 7.85 16.20 -17.03
C PRO A 123 7.50 14.75 -16.66
N ARG A 124 6.27 14.34 -16.95
CA ARG A 124 5.86 12.94 -16.81
C ARG A 124 6.66 12.08 -17.78
N ARG A 125 7.55 11.23 -17.28
CA ARG A 125 8.24 10.23 -18.10
C ARG A 125 7.25 9.12 -18.44
N GLY A 126 6.76 9.08 -19.67
CA GLY A 126 5.97 7.93 -20.14
C GLY A 126 4.98 8.22 -21.26
N SER A 127 5.44 8.76 -22.38
CA SER A 127 4.73 8.65 -23.66
C SER A 127 5.76 8.47 -24.77
N THR A 128 6.16 7.22 -24.98
CA THR A 128 6.81 6.72 -26.20
C THR A 128 6.16 5.40 -26.54
#